data_AF-A0A429MI86-F1
#
_entry.id   AF-A0A429MI86-F1
#
_cell.length_a   1.000
_cell.length_b   1.000
_cell.length_c   1.000
_cell.angle_alpha   90.00
_cell.angle_beta   90.00
_cell.angle_gamma   90.00
#
_symmetry.space_group_name_H-M   'P 1'
#
loop_
_entity.id
_entity.type
_entity.pdbx_description
1 polymer ?
#
loop_
_entity_poly.entity_id
_entity_poly.type
_entity_poly.pdbx_seq_one_letter_code
_entity_poly.pdbx_strand_id
1 'polypeptide(L)'
;MDAIIAVLSKNALVTALAVTGLMMFVSHLLSKYLTKGKLQSSAIAITLGLVVAYFAGVYTQGTKGVSDIAIFSGFALLGGAMIRDLAIASTAFEVDVKEVKKAGKIGLIALMLGCVVPFAIGVL
;
A
#
# COMPACT_ATOMS: atom_id res chain seq x y z
N MET A 1 4.79 30.54 2.65
CA MET A 1 4.87 29.14 3.13
C MET A 1 3.49 28.65 3.53
N ASP A 2 2.72 29.45 4.26
CA ASP A 2 1.39 29.08 4.80
C ASP A 2 0.32 28.80 3.74
N ALA A 3 0.32 29.54 2.62
CA ALA A 3 -0.64 29.30 1.53
C ALA A 3 -0.43 27.94 0.85
N ILE A 4 0.82 27.51 0.68
CA ILE A 4 1.17 26.20 0.09
C ILE A 4 0.73 25.09 1.04
N ILE A 5 1.02 25.23 2.33
CA ILE A 5 0.62 24.26 3.35
C ILE A 5 -0.91 24.14 3.42
N ALA A 6 -1.63 25.26 3.35
CA ALA A 6 -3.09 25.27 3.36
C ALA A 6 -3.70 24.56 2.14
N VAL A 7 -3.16 24.80 0.93
CA VAL A 7 -3.65 24.16 -0.30
C VAL A 7 -3.33 22.66 -0.31
N LEU A 8 -2.12 22.25 0.11
CA LEU A 8 -1.72 20.85 0.18
C LEU A 8 -2.48 20.09 1.27
N SER A 9 -2.79 20.74 2.40
CA SER A 9 -3.60 20.14 3.47
C SER A 9 -5.07 20.02 3.07
N LYS A 10 -5.60 20.99 2.31
CA LYS A 10 -6.95 20.89 1.75
C LYS A 10 -7.07 19.78 0.70
N ASN A 11 -5.99 19.52 -0.05
CA ASN A 11 -5.91 18.45 -1.05
C ASN A 11 -5.02 17.29 -0.60
N ALA A 12 -5.08 16.93 0.69
CA ALA A 12 -4.15 15.98 1.28
C ALA A 12 -4.11 14.61 0.56
N LEU A 13 -5.25 14.15 0.02
CA LEU A 13 -5.31 12.91 -0.77
C LEU A 13 -4.51 13.01 -2.08
N VAL A 14 -4.65 14.14 -2.81
CA VAL A 14 -3.92 14.39 -4.06
C VAL A 14 -2.42 14.45 -3.78
N THR A 15 -2.04 15.13 -2.69
CA THR A 15 -0.64 15.18 -2.23
C THR A 15 -0.11 13.78 -1.94
N ALA A 16 -0.88 12.93 -1.23
CA ALA A 16 -0.48 11.56 -0.94
C ALA A 16 -0.30 10.70 -2.21
N LEU A 17 -1.22 10.81 -3.17
CA LEU A 17 -1.10 10.12 -4.47
C LEU A 17 0.10 10.61 -5.29
N ALA A 18 0.33 11.92 -5.34
CA ALA A 18 1.46 12.51 -6.06
C ALA A 18 2.81 12.04 -5.48
N VAL A 19 2.92 12.03 -4.15
CA VAL A 19 4.12 11.55 -3.44
C VAL A 19 4.32 10.05 -3.66
N THR A 20 3.25 9.25 -3.62
CA THR A 20 3.32 7.81 -3.90
C THR A 20 3.77 7.53 -5.34
N GLY A 21 3.23 8.27 -6.32
CA GLY A 21 3.66 8.17 -7.72
C GLY A 21 5.13 8.55 -7.92
N LEU A 22 5.59 9.59 -7.22
CA LEU A 22 7.00 9.99 -7.22
C LEU A 22 7.90 8.91 -6.60
N MET A 23 7.48 8.31 -5.48
CA MET A 23 8.20 7.17 -4.88
C MET A 23 8.27 5.98 -5.84
N MET A 24 7.19 5.65 -6.55
CA MET A 24 7.20 4.58 -7.55
C MET A 24 8.16 4.89 -8.70
N PHE A 25 8.19 6.13 -9.18
CA PHE A 25 9.11 6.57 -10.24
C PHE A 25 10.58 6.43 -9.80
N VAL A 26 10.91 6.94 -8.61
CA VAL A 26 12.26 6.82 -8.02
C VAL A 26 12.63 5.36 -7.82
N SER A 27 11.70 4.53 -7.33
CA SER A 27 11.91 3.09 -7.12
C SER A 27 12.13 2.33 -8.43
N HIS A 28 11.46 2.74 -9.51
CA HIS A 28 11.68 2.17 -10.83
C HIS A 28 13.07 2.53 -11.37
N LEU A 29 13.50 3.79 -11.18
CA LEU A 29 14.84 4.23 -11.57
C LEU A 29 15.93 3.48 -10.77
N LEU A 30 15.73 3.33 -9.46
CA LEU A 30 16.63 2.57 -8.57
C LEU A 30 16.68 1.08 -8.93
N SER A 31 15.55 0.44 -9.21
CA SER A 31 15.51 -0.97 -9.65
C SER A 31 16.33 -1.20 -10.92
N LYS A 32 16.26 -0.25 -11.87
CA LYS A 32 16.97 -0.31 -13.14
C LYS A 32 18.48 -0.09 -12.97
N TYR A 33 18.89 0.88 -12.16
CA TYR A 33 20.31 1.24 -12.00
C TYR A 33 21.06 0.40 -10.96
N LEU A 34 20.41 0.02 -9.86
CA LEU A 34 21.08 -0.61 -8.71
C LEU A 34 20.94 -2.13 -8.70
N THR A 35 19.77 -2.65 -9.09
CA THR A 35 19.45 -4.09 -8.98
C THR A 35 19.39 -4.84 -10.31
N LYS A 36 19.80 -4.19 -11.43
CA LYS A 36 19.76 -4.74 -12.81
C LYS A 36 18.40 -5.38 -13.15
N GLY A 37 17.31 -4.87 -12.58
CA GLY A 37 15.95 -5.39 -12.79
C GLY A 37 15.60 -6.70 -12.09
N LYS A 38 16.44 -7.23 -11.19
CA LYS A 38 16.11 -8.46 -10.43
C LYS A 38 15.09 -8.23 -9.30
N LEU A 39 15.00 -7.01 -8.78
CA LEU A 39 14.06 -6.65 -7.72
C LEU A 39 12.85 -5.92 -8.29
N GLN A 40 11.64 -6.38 -7.93
CA GLN A 40 10.41 -5.71 -8.32
C GLN A 40 10.40 -4.27 -7.79
N SER A 41 10.05 -3.31 -8.65
CA SER A 41 10.01 -1.88 -8.31
C SER A 41 9.10 -1.60 -7.11
N SER A 42 8.01 -2.35 -6.97
CA SER A 42 7.09 -2.27 -5.83
C SER A 42 7.76 -2.61 -4.49
N ALA A 43 8.65 -3.61 -4.44
CA ALA A 43 9.34 -3.97 -3.20
C ALA A 43 10.25 -2.84 -2.71
N ILE A 44 11.00 -2.21 -3.62
CA ILE A 44 11.85 -1.05 -3.29
C ILE A 44 10.99 0.12 -2.78
N ALA A 45 9.86 0.38 -3.43
CA ALA A 45 8.94 1.44 -3.03
C ALA A 45 8.38 1.22 -1.61
N ILE A 46 7.99 -0.03 -1.28
CA ILE A 46 7.49 -0.39 0.05
C ILE A 46 8.60 -0.19 1.10
N THR A 47 9.81 -0.67 0.83
CA THR A 47 10.93 -0.49 1.76
C THR A 47 11.24 0.98 2.00
N LEU A 48 11.31 1.79 0.93
CA LEU A 48 11.53 3.24 1.06
C LEU A 48 10.39 3.92 1.83
N GLY A 49 9.14 3.57 1.54
CA GLY A 49 7.98 4.09 2.27
C GLY A 49 8.04 3.75 3.76
N LEU A 50 8.46 2.54 4.12
CA LEU A 50 8.63 2.11 5.51
C LEU A 50 9.74 2.88 6.23
N VAL A 51 10.88 3.10 5.56
CA VAL A 51 11.98 3.91 6.10
C VAL A 51 11.53 5.35 6.35
N VAL A 52 10.83 5.96 5.39
CA VAL A 52 10.27 7.32 5.57
C VAL A 52 9.25 7.35 6.70
N ALA A 53 8.40 6.32 6.83
CA ALA A 53 7.42 6.22 7.91
C ALA A 53 8.06 6.11 9.29
N TYR A 54 9.16 5.37 9.40
CA TYR A 54 9.93 5.27 10.64
C TYR A 54 10.49 6.63 11.06
N PHE A 55 11.19 7.33 10.16
CA PHE A 55 11.73 8.66 10.47
C PHE A 55 10.65 9.68 10.77
N ALA A 56 9.53 9.64 10.04
CA ALA A 56 8.39 10.51 10.32
C ALA A 56 7.83 10.28 11.73
N GLY A 57 7.63 9.02 12.14
CA GLY A 57 7.13 8.69 13.47
C GLY A 57 8.07 9.10 14.61
N VAL A 58 9.39 8.97 14.42
CA VAL A 58 10.39 9.47 15.39
C VAL A 58 10.32 10.99 15.51
N TYR A 59 10.12 11.70 14.40
CA TYR A 59 10.07 13.16 14.38
C TYR A 59 8.76 13.74 14.95
N THR A 60 7.61 13.16 14.64
CA THR A 60 6.31 13.62 15.17
C THR A 60 6.01 13.11 16.58
N GLN A 61 6.76 12.12 17.09
CA GLN A 61 6.45 11.37 18.33
C GLN A 61 4.99 10.88 18.41
N GLY A 62 4.36 10.76 17.24
CA GLY A 62 2.95 10.41 17.09
C GLY A 62 2.76 8.92 16.88
N THR A 63 1.52 8.47 16.98
CA THR A 63 1.15 7.06 16.85
C THR A 63 0.75 6.65 15.43
N LYS A 64 0.64 7.60 14.49
CA LYS A 64 0.14 7.36 13.12
C LYS A 64 1.20 7.61 12.02
N GLY A 65 2.46 7.74 12.40
CA GLY A 65 3.61 7.81 11.49
C GLY A 65 3.57 9.02 10.55
N VAL A 66 3.71 8.81 9.23
CA VAL A 66 3.72 9.89 8.22
C VAL A 66 2.44 10.73 8.24
N SER A 67 1.31 10.11 8.62
CA SER A 67 0.00 10.79 8.60
C SER A 67 -0.22 11.80 9.74
N ASP A 68 0.66 11.80 10.75
CA ASP A 68 0.63 12.82 11.81
C ASP A 68 1.12 14.19 11.32
N ILE A 69 1.77 14.24 10.15
CA ILE A 69 2.17 15.49 9.48
C ILE A 69 0.97 16.01 8.67
N ALA A 70 0.52 17.24 8.92
CA ALA A 70 -0.67 17.83 8.31
C ALA A 70 -0.72 17.72 6.77
N ILE A 71 0.42 17.93 6.10
CA ILE A 71 0.58 17.86 4.64
C ILE A 71 0.40 16.42 4.11
N PHE A 72 0.68 15.42 4.94
CA PHE A 72 0.61 14.00 4.61
C PHE A 72 -0.56 13.28 5.28
N SER A 73 -1.48 14.01 5.89
CA SER A 73 -2.71 13.46 6.50
C SER A 73 -3.53 12.60 5.52
N GLY A 74 -3.43 12.87 4.21
CA GLY A 74 -4.08 12.08 3.15
C GLY A 74 -3.59 10.64 3.05
N PHE A 75 -2.38 10.32 3.56
CA PHE A 75 -1.89 8.95 3.61
C PHE A 75 -2.72 8.06 4.55
N ALA A 76 -3.38 8.64 5.57
CA ALA A 76 -4.29 7.88 6.44
C ALA A 76 -5.53 7.40 5.67
N LEU A 77 -6.10 8.25 4.81
CA LEU A 77 -7.24 7.88 3.98
C LEU A 77 -6.82 6.94 2.85
N LEU A 78 -5.71 7.27 2.17
CA LEU A 78 -5.14 6.46 1.09
C LEU A 78 -4.87 5.03 1.57
N GLY A 79 -4.06 4.86 2.63
CA GLY A 79 -3.69 3.54 3.16
C GLY A 79 -4.77 2.82 3.96
N GLY A 80 -5.88 3.49 4.29
CA GLY A 80 -6.98 2.94 5.08
C GLY A 80 -8.18 2.54 4.22
N ALA A 81 -9.28 3.28 4.39
CA ALA A 81 -10.55 2.96 3.73
C ALA A 81 -10.45 2.97 2.20
N MET A 82 -9.68 3.89 1.61
CA MET A 82 -9.60 3.99 0.15
C MET A 82 -8.90 2.78 -0.50
N ILE A 83 -7.76 2.33 0.05
CA ILE A 83 -7.08 1.13 -0.45
C ILE A 83 -7.95 -0.12 -0.27
N ARG A 84 -8.70 -0.22 0.83
CA ARG A 84 -9.65 -1.32 1.01
C ARG A 84 -10.74 -1.33 -0.07
N ASP A 85 -11.37 -0.18 -0.31
CA ASP A 85 -12.45 -0.09 -1.30
C ASP A 85 -11.92 -0.35 -2.72
N LEU A 86 -10.70 0.11 -3.02
CA LEU A 86 -9.99 -0.21 -4.27
C LEU A 86 -9.66 -1.71 -4.38
N ALA A 87 -9.21 -2.36 -3.31
CA ALA A 87 -8.89 -3.79 -3.30
C ALA A 87 -10.13 -4.66 -3.54
N ILE A 88 -11.27 -4.28 -2.95
CA ILE A 88 -12.56 -4.96 -3.19
C ILE A 88 -12.97 -4.80 -4.66
N ALA A 89 -12.95 -3.56 -5.17
CA ALA A 89 -13.33 -3.29 -6.55
C ALA A 89 -12.41 -4.00 -7.56
N SER A 90 -11.09 -3.90 -7.39
CA SER A 90 -10.11 -4.55 -8.27
C SER A 90 -10.26 -6.07 -8.31
N THR A 91 -10.46 -6.71 -7.15
CA THR A 91 -10.73 -8.16 -7.10
C THR A 91 -12.03 -8.52 -7.82
N ALA A 92 -13.08 -7.72 -7.64
CA ALA A 92 -14.35 -7.96 -8.33
C ALA A 92 -14.25 -7.82 -9.85
N PHE A 93 -13.40 -6.92 -10.35
CA PHE A 93 -13.15 -6.75 -11.78
C PHE A 93 -12.18 -7.79 -12.38
N GLU A 94 -11.26 -8.33 -11.60
CA GLU A 94 -10.28 -9.32 -12.06
C GLU A 94 -10.84 -10.76 -12.09
N VAL A 95 -11.88 -11.04 -11.30
CA VAL A 95 -12.47 -12.39 -11.19
C VAL A 95 -13.22 -12.81 -12.47
N ASP A 96 -12.80 -13.94 -13.06
CA ASP A 96 -13.60 -14.65 -14.06
C ASP A 96 -14.62 -15.58 -13.40
N VAL A 97 -15.90 -15.24 -13.55
CA VAL A 97 -17.03 -15.98 -12.97
C VAL A 97 -17.08 -17.45 -13.44
N LYS A 98 -16.61 -17.76 -14.65
CA LYS A 98 -16.59 -19.13 -15.18
C LYS A 98 -15.57 -19.99 -14.44
N GLU A 99 -14.38 -19.45 -14.19
CA GLU A 99 -13.32 -20.15 -13.46
C GLU A 99 -13.70 -20.33 -11.97
N VAL A 100 -14.32 -19.32 -11.34
CA VAL A 100 -14.83 -19.45 -9.97
C VAL A 100 -15.89 -20.55 -9.87
N LYS A 101 -16.81 -20.61 -10.83
CA LYS A 101 -17.85 -21.65 -10.87
C LYS A 101 -17.25 -23.05 -11.08
N LYS A 102 -16.19 -23.15 -11.88
CA LYS A 102 -15.45 -24.40 -12.12
C LYS A 102 -14.64 -24.86 -10.90
N ALA A 103 -13.99 -23.93 -10.20
CA ALA A 103 -13.28 -24.22 -8.96
C ALA A 103 -14.23 -24.74 -7.86
N GLY A 104 -15.43 -24.17 -7.80
CA GLY A 104 -16.55 -24.68 -7.00
C GLY A 104 -16.17 -24.95 -5.54
N LYS A 105 -16.62 -26.09 -5.01
CA LYS A 105 -16.39 -26.47 -3.60
C LYS A 105 -14.92 -26.77 -3.29
N ILE A 106 -14.16 -27.27 -4.26
CA ILE A 106 -12.74 -27.61 -4.07
C ILE A 106 -11.93 -26.33 -3.89
N GLY A 107 -12.22 -25.29 -4.69
CA GLY A 107 -11.60 -23.97 -4.54
C GLY A 107 -11.87 -23.35 -3.16
N LEU A 108 -13.10 -23.46 -2.65
CA LEU A 108 -13.43 -22.98 -1.31
C LEU A 108 -12.65 -23.70 -0.21
N ILE A 109 -12.56 -25.04 -0.28
CA ILE A 109 -11.80 -25.83 0.69
C ILE A 109 -10.30 -25.48 0.62
N ALA A 110 -9.75 -25.36 -0.60
CA ALA A 110 -8.36 -24.97 -0.79
C ALA A 110 -8.06 -23.58 -0.23
N LEU A 111 -8.96 -22.60 -0.43
CA LEU A 111 -8.83 -21.25 0.13
C LEU A 111 -8.89 -21.26 1.65
N MET A 112 -9.85 -21.99 2.24
CA MET A 112 -10.00 -22.12 3.69
C MET A 112 -8.76 -22.76 4.32
N LEU A 113 -8.27 -23.88 3.75
CA LEU A 113 -7.06 -24.52 4.22
C LEU A 113 -5.83 -23.62 4.04
N GLY A 114 -5.69 -22.98 2.88
CA GLY A 114 -4.59 -22.05 2.60
C GLY A 114 -4.58 -20.83 3.51
N CYS A 115 -5.72 -20.44 4.09
CA CYS A 115 -5.79 -19.37 5.08
C CYS A 115 -5.53 -19.90 6.49
N VAL A 116 -6.27 -20.93 6.93
CA VAL A 116 -6.22 -21.43 8.32
C VAL A 116 -4.89 -22.10 8.66
N VAL A 117 -4.31 -22.87 7.74
CA VAL A 117 -3.09 -23.64 8.02
C VAL A 117 -1.88 -22.74 8.31
N PRO A 118 -1.58 -21.69 7.51
CA PRO A 118 -0.52 -20.74 7.87
C PRO A 118 -0.71 -20.05 9.22
N PHE A 119 -1.95 -19.70 9.59
CA PHE A 119 -2.23 -19.13 10.91
C PHE A 119 -1.97 -20.14 12.03
N ALA A 120 -2.39 -21.39 11.86
CA ALA A 120 -2.17 -22.44 12.85
C ALA A 120 -0.68 -22.77 13.03
N ILE A 121 0.07 -22.88 11.93
CA ILE A 121 1.52 -23.09 11.98
C ILE A 121 2.25 -21.88 12.55
N GLY A 122 1.84 -20.66 12.21
CA GLY A 122 2.47 -19.44 12.73
C GLY A 122 2.25 -19.18 14.22
N VAL A 123 1.26 -19.84 14.84
CA VAL A 123 1.00 -19.79 16.29
C VAL A 123 1.78 -20.85 17.07
N LEU A 124 2.12 -21.98 16.43
CA LEU A 124 2.92 -23.06 17.02
C LEU A 124 4.41 -22.70 17.08
#